data_AF-A0A433I2I3-F1
#
_entry.id   AF-A0A433I2I3-F1
#
_cell.length_a   1.000
_cell.length_b   1.000
_cell.length_c   1.000
_cell.angle_alpha   90.00
_cell.angle_beta   90.00
_cell.angle_gamma   90.00
#
_symmetry.space_group_name_H-M   'P 1'
#
loop_
_entity.id
_entity.type
_entity.pdbx_description
1 polymer ?
#
loop_
_entity_poly.entity_id
_entity_poly.type
_entity_poly.pdbx_seq_one_letter_code
_entity_poly.pdbx_strand_id
1 'polypeptide(L)'
;MCDEATAPWLQLTLEAIDHAVEQLEDALLQAGALAVTLEDGGDQPVLEPAPGETPLWAHTRVTGLFDAQTDIEVVKRQLRRFLHVATLPECRLTALEERDWVRAWMDNFHPMRFGQRLWICPTAQTPPAPDAVNIRLDPGLAFGTGTHPTTALCLEWLDGADLG
;
A
#
# COMPACT_ATOMS: atom_id res chain seq x y z
N MET A 1 -0.94 5.88 -32.03
CA MET A 1 -1.24 4.53 -31.52
C MET A 1 -1.08 4.63 -30.02
N CYS A 2 -2.18 4.56 -29.29
CA CYS A 2 -2.15 4.55 -27.85
C CYS A 2 -1.68 3.16 -27.43
N ASP A 3 -0.64 3.10 -26.59
CA ASP A 3 -0.20 1.86 -25.95
C ASP A 3 -1.41 1.21 -25.29
N GLU A 4 -1.69 -0.03 -25.67
CA GLU A 4 -2.55 -0.92 -24.90
C GLU A 4 -1.77 -1.23 -23.62
N ALA A 5 -1.97 -0.41 -22.59
CA ALA A 5 -1.36 -0.61 -21.28
C ALA A 5 -1.78 -1.98 -20.76
N THR A 6 -0.93 -2.98 -21.03
CA THR A 6 -1.13 -4.34 -20.56
C THR A 6 -0.77 -4.29 -19.09
N ALA A 7 -1.78 -4.28 -18.22
CA ALA A 7 -1.58 -4.34 -16.77
C ALA A 7 -0.53 -5.43 -16.46
N PRO A 8 0.64 -5.11 -15.87
CA PRO A 8 1.75 -6.05 -15.75
C PRO A 8 1.54 -7.10 -14.65
N TRP A 9 0.48 -6.95 -13.85
CA TRP A 9 0.22 -7.82 -12.73
C TRP A 9 -1.22 -8.35 -12.74
N LEU A 10 -1.38 -9.54 -12.18
CA LEU A 10 -2.66 -10.17 -11.89
C LEU A 10 -2.77 -10.42 -10.39
N GLN A 11 -3.94 -10.16 -9.83
CA GLN A 11 -4.28 -10.50 -8.46
C GLN A 11 -5.37 -11.56 -8.44
N LEU A 12 -5.12 -12.66 -7.72
CA LEU A 12 -6.11 -13.69 -7.43
C LEU A 12 -6.46 -13.64 -5.94
N THR A 13 -7.67 -13.18 -5.65
CA THR A 13 -8.19 -13.09 -4.28
C THR A 13 -9.12 -14.26 -3.99
N LEU A 14 -8.91 -14.93 -2.86
CA LEU A 14 -9.76 -16.00 -2.34
C LEU A 14 -10.28 -15.62 -0.95
N GLU A 15 -11.51 -16.01 -0.62
CA GLU A 15 -12.05 -15.85 0.73
C GLU A 15 -11.72 -17.09 1.58
N ALA A 16 -11.15 -16.87 2.76
CA ALA A 16 -10.85 -17.90 3.74
C ALA A 16 -12.12 -18.26 4.53
N ILE A 17 -13.07 -18.96 3.90
CA ILE A 17 -14.34 -19.37 4.52
C ILE A 17 -14.18 -20.69 5.30
N ASP A 18 -13.47 -21.67 4.72
CA ASP A 18 -13.29 -23.03 5.29
C ASP A 18 -11.82 -23.47 5.42
N HIS A 19 -10.88 -22.66 4.91
CA HIS A 19 -9.44 -22.96 4.94
C HIS A 19 -8.71 -22.04 5.91
N ALA A 20 -7.69 -22.57 6.59
CA ALA A 20 -6.78 -21.73 7.37
C ALA A 20 -6.05 -20.77 6.42
N VAL A 21 -5.95 -19.49 6.82
CA VAL A 21 -5.29 -18.43 6.04
C VAL A 21 -3.86 -18.84 5.63
N GLU A 22 -3.11 -19.45 6.55
CA GLU A 22 -1.76 -19.96 6.31
C GLU A 22 -1.71 -20.99 5.17
N GLN A 23 -2.71 -21.88 5.07
CA GLN A 23 -2.77 -22.87 3.99
C GLN A 23 -3.00 -22.23 2.62
N LEU A 24 -3.83 -21.18 2.57
CA LEU A 24 -4.09 -20.43 1.34
C LEU A 24 -2.87 -19.62 0.91
N GLU A 25 -2.18 -19.01 1.87
CA GLU A 25 -0.92 -18.30 1.64
C GLU A 25 0.15 -19.22 1.07
N ASP A 26 0.42 -20.35 1.73
CA ASP A 26 1.37 -21.35 1.27
C ASP A 26 1.00 -21.86 -0.12
N ALA A 27 -0.27 -22.15 -0.36
CA ALA A 27 -0.74 -22.63 -1.66
C ALA A 27 -0.53 -21.60 -2.77
N LEU A 28 -0.76 -20.31 -2.50
CA LEU A 28 -0.53 -19.23 -3.47
C LEU A 28 0.95 -19.06 -3.78
N LEU A 29 1.82 -19.07 -2.77
CA LEU A 29 3.27 -18.99 -2.96
C LEU A 29 3.79 -20.18 -3.76
N GLN A 30 3.35 -21.40 -3.44
CA GLN A 30 3.72 -22.61 -4.18
C GLN A 30 3.17 -22.65 -5.60
N ALA A 31 2.05 -21.95 -5.86
CA ALA A 31 1.49 -21.79 -7.20
C ALA A 31 2.17 -20.66 -8.01
N GLY A 32 3.19 -20.00 -7.45
CA GLY A 32 4.00 -18.99 -8.14
C GLY A 32 3.61 -17.55 -7.84
N ALA A 33 2.87 -17.27 -6.76
CA ALA A 33 2.64 -15.90 -6.33
C ALA A 33 3.96 -15.23 -5.93
N LEU A 34 4.17 -14.00 -6.40
CA LEU A 34 5.32 -13.17 -6.04
C LEU A 34 5.20 -12.58 -4.65
N ALA A 35 3.96 -12.33 -4.22
CA ALA A 35 3.61 -11.86 -2.89
C ALA A 35 2.19 -12.33 -2.55
N VAL A 36 1.90 -12.42 -1.25
CA VAL A 36 0.56 -12.67 -0.73
C VAL A 36 0.18 -11.55 0.23
N THR A 37 -1.03 -11.02 0.06
CA THR A 37 -1.61 -9.98 0.92
C THR A 37 -2.82 -10.55 1.66
N LEU A 38 -2.90 -10.25 2.95
CA LEU A 38 -4.03 -10.60 3.81
C LEU A 38 -4.84 -9.32 4.08
N GLU A 39 -6.12 -9.34 3.71
CA GLU A 39 -7.03 -8.20 3.87
C GLU A 39 -8.29 -8.62 4.63
N ASP A 40 -8.89 -7.68 5.35
CA ASP A 40 -10.20 -7.90 5.96
C ASP A 40 -11.30 -7.94 4.89
N GLY A 41 -12.13 -8.98 4.96
CA GLY A 41 -13.29 -9.17 4.11
C GLY A 41 -14.50 -8.32 4.49
N GLY A 42 -14.56 -7.80 5.72
CA GLY A 42 -15.80 -7.34 6.35
C GLY A 42 -15.78 -5.99 7.07
N ASP A 43 -14.79 -5.12 6.86
CA ASP A 43 -14.67 -3.80 7.53
C ASP A 43 -14.83 -3.90 9.08
N GLN A 44 -14.31 -4.96 9.69
CA GLN A 44 -14.29 -5.12 11.15
C GLN A 44 -12.98 -4.58 11.73
N PRO A 45 -13.02 -3.54 12.58
CA PRO A 45 -11.80 -3.07 13.24
C PRO A 45 -11.25 -4.16 14.17
N VAL A 46 -10.03 -4.63 13.89
CA VAL A 46 -9.26 -5.42 14.85
C VAL A 46 -8.71 -4.45 15.89
N LEU A 47 -9.24 -4.55 17.11
CA LEU A 47 -8.71 -3.85 18.28
C LEU A 47 -7.37 -4.47 18.68
N GLU A 48 -6.52 -3.70 19.37
CA GLU A 48 -5.21 -4.17 19.82
C GLU A 48 -5.34 -5.48 20.62
N PRO A 49 -4.71 -6.56 20.15
CA PRO A 49 -4.74 -7.85 20.83
C PRO A 49 -3.80 -7.86 22.04
N ALA A 50 -3.95 -8.87 22.91
CA ALA A 50 -3.03 -9.01 24.04
C ALA A 50 -1.59 -9.28 23.54
N PRO A 51 -0.55 -8.93 24.32
CA PRO A 51 0.83 -9.20 23.92
C PRO A 51 1.06 -10.68 23.57
N GLY A 52 1.38 -10.96 22.30
CA GLY A 52 1.60 -12.32 21.78
C GLY A 52 0.43 -12.92 21.00
N GLU A 53 -0.69 -12.22 20.88
CA GLU A 53 -1.83 -12.62 20.05
C GLU A 53 -1.83 -11.88 18.71
N THR A 54 -2.07 -12.62 17.62
CA THR A 54 -2.28 -12.08 16.27
C THR A 54 -3.63 -12.58 15.73
N PRO A 55 -4.76 -12.07 16.24
CA PRO A 55 -6.07 -12.51 15.79
C PRO A 55 -6.27 -12.12 14.32
N LEU A 56 -6.64 -13.11 13.50
CA LEU A 56 -7.03 -12.89 12.11
C LEU A 56 -8.53 -12.54 12.04
N TRP A 57 -8.93 -11.75 11.03
CA TRP A 57 -10.33 -11.40 10.79
C TRP A 57 -11.17 -12.64 10.46
N ALA A 58 -12.43 -12.66 10.92
CA ALA A 58 -13.36 -13.78 10.70
C ALA A 58 -13.64 -14.07 9.20
N HIS A 59 -13.48 -13.06 8.34
CA HIS A 59 -13.56 -13.19 6.89
C HIS A 59 -12.26 -12.67 6.28
N THR A 60 -11.17 -13.42 6.35
CA THR A 60 -9.90 -12.97 5.75
C THR A 60 -9.90 -13.23 4.25
N ARG A 61 -9.59 -12.20 3.46
CA ARG A 61 -9.29 -12.31 2.03
C ARG A 61 -7.79 -12.52 1.86
N VAL A 62 -7.43 -13.54 1.09
CA VAL A 62 -6.03 -13.88 0.78
C VAL A 62 -5.81 -13.62 -0.70
N THR A 63 -4.95 -12.67 -1.02
CA THR A 63 -4.69 -12.21 -2.39
C THR A 63 -3.27 -12.53 -2.82
N GLY A 64 -3.10 -13.38 -3.83
CA GLY A 64 -1.80 -13.63 -4.46
C GLY A 64 -1.56 -12.69 -5.65
N LEU A 65 -0.37 -12.12 -5.72
CA LEU A 65 0.10 -11.30 -6.84
C LEU A 65 0.93 -12.15 -7.83
N PHE A 66 0.61 -12.07 -9.11
CA PHE A 66 1.24 -12.83 -10.19
C PHE A 66 1.64 -11.90 -11.34
N ASP A 67 2.59 -12.33 -12.16
CA ASP A 67 2.92 -11.68 -13.43
C ASP A 67 1.73 -11.80 -14.40
N ALA A 68 1.48 -10.78 -15.22
CA ALA A 68 0.36 -10.77 -16.17
C ALA A 68 0.39 -11.87 -17.23
N GLN A 69 1.55 -12.44 -17.52
CA GLN A 69 1.70 -13.58 -18.44
C GLN A 69 1.36 -14.92 -17.78
N THR A 70 1.08 -14.94 -16.47
CA THR A 70 0.76 -16.15 -15.73
C THR A 70 -0.58 -16.73 -16.18
N ASP A 71 -0.57 -17.99 -16.61
CA ASP A 71 -1.81 -18.72 -16.90
C ASP A 71 -2.55 -19.04 -15.60
N ILE A 72 -3.63 -18.30 -15.34
CA ILE A 72 -4.38 -18.41 -14.10
C ILE A 72 -5.09 -19.76 -13.96
N GLU A 73 -5.38 -20.47 -15.04
CA GLU A 73 -6.00 -21.79 -14.97
C GLU A 73 -4.99 -22.86 -14.52
N VAL A 74 -3.70 -22.67 -14.83
CA VAL A 74 -2.61 -23.47 -14.25
C VAL A 74 -2.53 -23.22 -12.74
N VAL A 75 -2.54 -21.96 -12.32
CA VAL A 75 -2.52 -21.56 -10.90
C VAL A 75 -3.70 -22.18 -10.16
N LYS A 76 -4.93 -21.99 -10.66
CA LYS A 76 -6.14 -22.57 -10.05
C LYS A 76 -6.06 -24.10 -9.92
N ARG A 77 -5.51 -24.79 -10.92
CA ARG A 77 -5.33 -26.25 -10.87
C ARG A 77 -4.31 -26.66 -9.81
N GLN A 78 -3.21 -25.91 -9.68
CA GLN A 78 -2.23 -26.14 -8.61
C GLN A 78 -2.85 -25.91 -7.24
N LEU A 79 -3.60 -24.81 -7.05
CA LEU A 79 -4.30 -24.51 -5.80
C LEU A 79 -5.26 -25.64 -5.41
N ARG A 80 -6.07 -26.17 -6.35
CA ARG A 80 -6.95 -27.33 -6.08
C ARG A 80 -6.18 -28.54 -5.57
N ARG A 81 -5.01 -28.80 -6.17
CA ARG A 81 -4.15 -29.92 -5.78
C ARG A 81 -3.54 -29.72 -4.39
N PHE A 82 -3.06 -28.51 -4.08
CA PHE A 82 -2.45 -28.18 -2.79
C PHE A 82 -3.47 -28.17 -1.64
N LEU A 83 -4.65 -27.60 -1.88
CA LEU A 83 -5.73 -27.52 -0.89
C LEU A 83 -6.53 -28.82 -0.78
N HIS A 84 -6.26 -29.81 -1.64
CA HIS A 84 -6.99 -31.07 -1.72
C HIS A 84 -8.51 -30.90 -1.92
N VAL A 85 -8.92 -29.92 -2.72
CA VAL A 85 -10.33 -29.61 -3.01
C VAL A 85 -10.68 -29.86 -4.47
N ALA A 86 -11.92 -30.32 -4.71
CA ALA A 86 -12.44 -30.53 -6.06
C ALA A 86 -12.72 -29.20 -6.79
N THR A 87 -13.19 -28.21 -6.04
CA THR A 87 -13.51 -26.85 -6.49
C THR A 87 -12.88 -25.85 -5.55
N LEU A 88 -12.29 -24.79 -6.11
CA LEU A 88 -11.81 -23.68 -5.30
C LEU A 88 -12.99 -22.91 -4.71
N PRO A 89 -12.80 -22.25 -3.55
CA PRO A 89 -13.73 -21.23 -3.09
C PRO A 89 -13.89 -20.12 -4.14
N GLU A 90 -14.91 -19.29 -3.96
CA GLU A 90 -15.13 -18.14 -4.83
C GLU A 90 -13.84 -17.31 -4.91
N CYS A 91 -13.36 -17.08 -6.13
CA CYS A 91 -12.11 -16.39 -6.39
C CYS A 91 -12.33 -15.25 -7.37
N ARG A 92 -11.72 -14.11 -7.07
CA ARG A 92 -11.76 -12.91 -7.90
C ARG A 92 -10.41 -12.75 -8.57
N LEU A 93 -10.41 -12.64 -9.89
CA LEU A 93 -9.24 -12.28 -10.68
C LEU A 93 -9.34 -10.80 -11.05
N THR A 94 -8.28 -10.04 -10.79
CA THR A 94 -8.21 -8.62 -11.14
C THR A 94 -6.87 -8.32 -11.78
N ALA A 95 -6.88 -7.59 -12.91
CA ALA A 95 -5.66 -7.08 -13.52
C ALA A 95 -5.26 -5.78 -12.82
N LEU A 96 -4.00 -5.67 -12.44
CA LEU A 96 -3.47 -4.51 -11.74
C LEU A 96 -2.49 -3.78 -12.65
N GLU A 97 -2.85 -2.54 -13.00
CA GLU A 97 -1.99 -1.65 -13.77
C GLU A 97 -0.75 -1.27 -12.96
N GLU A 98 0.39 -1.08 -13.64
CA GLU A 98 1.56 -0.47 -13.02
C GLU A 98 1.24 0.99 -12.77
N ARG A 99 0.83 1.29 -11.54
CA ARG A 99 0.81 2.66 -11.06
C ARG A 99 2.12 2.90 -10.36
N ASP A 100 2.85 3.90 -10.83
CA ASP A 100 3.97 4.47 -10.08
C ASP A 100 3.37 5.22 -8.88
N TRP A 101 3.04 4.46 -7.83
CA TRP A 101 2.42 4.97 -6.60
C TRP A 101 3.31 6.03 -5.93
N VAL A 102 4.63 5.97 -6.15
CA VAL A 102 5.57 6.99 -5.70
C VAL A 102 5.30 8.30 -6.43
N ARG A 103 5.21 8.30 -7.77
CA ARG A 103 4.86 9.49 -8.55
C ARG A 103 3.44 9.99 -8.26
N ALA A 104 2.46 9.09 -8.19
CA ALA A 104 1.06 9.48 -7.96
C ALA A 104 0.87 10.20 -6.62
N TRP A 105 1.67 9.85 -5.60
CA TRP A 105 1.65 10.57 -4.34
C TRP A 105 2.55 11.82 -4.34
N MET A 106 3.67 11.83 -5.08
CA MET A 106 4.49 13.03 -5.28
C MET A 106 3.73 14.16 -5.99
N ASP A 107 2.86 13.83 -6.96
CA ASP A 107 2.02 14.79 -7.67
C ASP A 107 1.06 15.53 -6.73
N ASN A 108 0.69 14.89 -5.62
CA ASN A 108 -0.24 15.42 -4.63
C ASN A 108 0.46 16.06 -3.42
N PHE A 109 1.80 16.12 -3.41
CA PHE A 109 2.57 16.83 -2.40
C PHE A 109 2.88 18.25 -2.88
N HIS A 110 2.25 19.23 -2.24
CA HIS A 110 2.38 20.64 -2.59
C HIS A 110 3.15 21.42 -1.50
N PRO A 111 3.78 22.55 -1.86
CA PRO A 111 4.38 23.45 -0.88
C PRO A 111 3.42 23.80 0.26
N MET A 112 3.87 23.61 1.49
CA MET A 112 3.11 23.92 2.71
C MET A 112 3.82 25.00 3.52
N ARG A 113 3.07 26.00 3.95
CA ARG A 113 3.58 27.06 4.85
C ARG A 113 3.26 26.71 6.30
N PHE A 114 4.26 26.84 7.17
CA PHE A 114 4.14 26.71 8.62
C PHE A 114 4.51 28.06 9.25
N GLY A 115 3.60 28.65 10.02
CA GLY A 115 3.76 30.00 10.53
C GLY A 115 3.76 31.05 9.41
N GLN A 116 4.71 31.99 9.46
CA GLN A 116 4.82 33.12 8.55
C GLN A 116 5.94 32.96 7.52
N ARG A 117 7.09 32.42 7.92
CA ARG A 117 8.33 32.45 7.13
C ARG A 117 8.86 31.08 6.76
N LEU A 118 8.33 30.00 7.33
CA LEU A 118 8.78 28.65 7.07
C LEU A 118 7.90 27.92 6.05
N TRP A 119 8.55 27.32 5.06
CA TRP A 119 7.91 26.48 4.06
C TRP A 119 8.59 25.13 3.97
N ILE A 120 7.79 24.09 3.79
CA ILE A 120 8.25 22.79 3.31
C ILE A 120 7.85 22.68 1.85
N CYS A 121 8.82 22.39 0.99
CA CYS A 121 8.63 22.33 -0.46
C CYS A 121 9.18 21.01 -1.04
N PRO A 122 8.47 20.40 -2.01
CA PRO A 122 9.03 19.33 -2.83
C PRO A 122 10.32 19.79 -3.54
N THR A 123 11.31 18.92 -3.66
CA THR A 123 12.59 19.26 -4.34
C THR A 123 12.38 19.55 -5.83
N ALA A 124 11.34 18.97 -6.44
CA ALA A 124 11.00 19.20 -7.84
C ALA A 124 10.25 20.52 -8.11
N GLN A 125 9.75 21.20 -7.07
CA GLN A 125 8.92 22.40 -7.21
C GLN A 125 9.67 23.65 -6.75
N THR A 126 9.35 24.78 -7.38
CA THR A 126 9.86 26.11 -6.98
C THR A 126 9.10 26.60 -5.75
N PRO A 127 9.78 27.07 -4.70
CA PRO A 127 9.11 27.62 -3.54
C PRO A 127 8.23 28.84 -3.90
N PRO A 128 6.99 28.92 -3.40
CA PRO A 128 6.11 30.08 -3.64
C PRO A 128 6.67 31.39 -3.08
N ALA A 129 7.49 31.33 -2.04
CA ALA A 129 8.16 32.46 -1.42
C ALA A 129 9.68 32.21 -1.35
N PRO A 130 10.44 32.54 -2.41
CA PRO A 130 11.88 32.25 -2.49
C PRO A 130 12.71 32.88 -1.37
N ASP A 131 12.30 34.05 -0.88
CA ASP A 131 12.98 34.80 0.19
C ASP A 131 12.62 34.31 1.61
N ALA A 132 11.72 33.33 1.71
CA ALA A 132 11.34 32.69 2.96
C ALA A 132 12.32 31.56 3.33
N VAL A 133 12.20 31.01 4.54
CA VAL A 133 12.95 29.84 4.96
C VAL A 133 12.32 28.60 4.31
N ASN A 134 12.98 28.08 3.29
CA ASN A 134 12.48 26.95 2.49
C ASN A 134 13.23 25.67 2.82
N ILE A 135 12.56 24.72 3.49
CA ILE A 135 13.05 23.35 3.67
C ILE A 135 12.61 22.53 2.47
N ARG A 136 13.57 22.02 1.70
CA ARG A 136 13.33 21.22 0.50
C ARG A 136 13.45 19.74 0.82
N LEU A 137 12.37 18.98 0.61
CA LEU A 137 12.30 17.55 0.93
C LEU A 137 11.31 16.82 0.04
N ASP A 138 11.60 15.55 -0.26
CA ASP A 138 10.68 14.67 -0.98
C ASP A 138 10.04 13.69 0.00
N PRO A 139 8.70 13.57 0.00
CA PRO A 139 7.97 13.02 1.13
C PRO A 139 8.07 11.49 1.24
N GLY A 140 8.68 10.81 0.25
CA GLY A 140 9.00 9.38 0.29
C GLY A 140 10.37 9.06 0.89
N LEU A 141 11.26 10.06 1.01
CA LEU A 141 12.63 9.89 1.51
C LEU A 141 12.84 10.48 2.90
N ALA A 142 11.94 11.35 3.36
CA ALA A 142 12.07 12.05 4.64
C ALA A 142 10.81 11.93 5.49
N PHE A 143 10.97 11.43 6.72
CA PHE A 143 9.95 11.58 7.75
C PHE A 143 9.88 13.04 8.22
N GLY A 144 8.74 13.49 8.72
CA GLY A 144 8.61 14.85 9.26
C GLY A 144 8.35 15.95 8.21
N THR A 145 7.61 15.64 7.16
CA THR A 145 7.24 16.58 6.08
C THR A 145 6.22 17.66 6.49
N GLY A 146 5.72 17.61 7.72
CA GLY A 146 4.70 18.53 8.24
C GLY A 146 3.26 18.14 7.92
N THR A 147 3.02 17.02 7.22
CA THR A 147 1.65 16.52 6.96
C THR A 147 0.97 15.93 8.20
N HIS A 148 1.75 15.50 9.20
CA HIS A 148 1.22 15.06 10.49
C HIS A 148 1.05 16.24 11.46
N PRO A 149 -0.05 16.32 12.23
CA PRO A 149 -0.34 17.47 13.10
C PRO A 149 0.76 17.82 14.10
N THR A 150 1.43 16.81 14.67
CA THR A 150 2.52 17.05 15.64
C THR A 150 3.71 17.76 14.99
N THR A 151 4.10 17.32 13.79
CA THR A 151 5.18 17.96 13.03
C THR A 151 4.79 19.38 12.62
N ALA A 152 3.54 19.60 12.20
CA ALA A 152 3.04 20.93 11.87
C ALA A 152 3.15 21.91 13.05
N LEU A 153 2.69 21.50 14.25
CA LEU A 153 2.77 22.32 15.45
C LEU A 153 4.21 22.63 15.87
N CYS A 154 5.12 21.66 15.76
CA CYS A 154 6.53 21.89 16.02
C CYS A 154 7.15 22.89 15.03
N LEU A 155 6.80 22.80 13.74
CA LEU A 155 7.30 23.70 12.69
C LEU A 155 6.76 25.12 12.87
N GLU A 156 5.49 25.28 13.23
CA GLU A 156 4.90 26.58 13.56
C GLU A 156 5.56 27.22 14.77
N TRP A 157 5.84 26.42 15.81
CA TRP A 157 6.58 26.91 16.98
C TRP A 157 8.00 27.33 16.61
N LEU A 158 8.71 26.53 15.80
CA LEU A 158 10.06 26.85 15.34
C LEU A 158 10.12 28.13 14.51
N ASP A 159 9.12 28.40 13.66
CA ASP A 159 9.06 29.64 12.87
C ASP A 159 9.00 30.90 13.76
N GLY A 160 8.30 30.81 14.89
CA GLY A 160 8.17 31.90 15.86
C GLY A 160 9.25 31.95 16.94
N ALA A 161 10.13 30.95 17.00
CA ALA A 161 11.15 30.85 18.04
C ALA A 161 12.36 31.74 17.72
N ASP A 162 12.79 32.53 18.70
CA ASP A 162 14.07 33.25 18.64
C ASP A 162 15.20 32.28 19.02
N LEU A 163 15.92 31.79 18.02
CA LEU A 163 16.93 30.74 18.18
C LEU A 163 18.39 31.25 18.16
N GLY A 164 18.59 32.57 18.02
CA GLY A 164 19.91 33.22 18.12
C GLY A 164 20.78 33.17 16.87
#